data_AF-A0A7Y5GEM1-F1
#
_entry.id   AF-A0A7Y5GEM1-F1
#
_cell.length_a   1.000
_cell.length_b   1.000
_cell.length_c   1.000
_cell.angle_alpha   90.00
_cell.angle_beta   90.00
_cell.angle_gamma   90.00
#
_symmetry.space_group_name_H-M   'P 1'
#
loop_
_entity.id
_entity.type
_entity.pdbx_description
1 polymer ?
#
loop_
_entity_poly.entity_id
_entity_poly.type
_entity_poly.pdbx_seq_one_letter_code
_entity_poly.pdbx_strand_id
1 'polypeptide(L)'
;MRSPAEVWRAVIRRAACGDRTFSFDEVREWPREHFERLIKLGIVRDGPLAGSVECDACGTMHREDVVWEPSVRDPLGKRAYIRCPEEGPVHVPEIRLRQWVIDGSAMAANLAAAMALSGAVEEIAAGRVWRLGRRRLAGRFRDVLLSMASVQEHLRIVDAATRHLTAKDGILLVAQPPHEPEGHDRLTVIDLAQVVEVGADALTVDLDYIEDLLPRERTIKEDKIRSLPVPEGIPWAEITLEVGDSSLRVIARGQSWNVDLEEAGFADSRRKQGEADKLFRILNWFALHHGRLPIAEVRRRKDSPDGFRRQISNLRKRLGSLIPAEGESILWDPEEEAYTCCFRILRSGEAALPQPADGSWMSFELVERRDGRIAAGVKANSVRRARDARTGQTDAGEYQEMLWHEYSLVDLGLARDVDRLLPEGCVLIELLRSSGRLARAGDDLAVLKLNQWLRGRTGLNGDPLQFSEATGTWIATFDCSSERRR
;
A
#
# COMPACT_ATOMS: atom_id res chain seq x y z
N MET A 1 -21.91 9.64 -14.55
CA MET A 1 -22.00 10.40 -13.29
C MET A 1 -20.61 10.61 -12.75
N ARG A 2 -20.24 11.84 -12.39
CA ARG A 2 -18.90 12.14 -11.86
C ARG A 2 -18.73 11.49 -10.48
N SER A 3 -17.59 10.86 -10.23
CA SER A 3 -17.17 10.35 -8.93
C SER A 3 -16.86 11.49 -7.94
N PRO A 4 -16.89 11.25 -6.62
CA PRO A 4 -16.52 12.29 -5.63
C PRO A 4 -15.13 12.87 -5.87
N ALA A 5 -14.17 12.05 -6.30
CA ALA A 5 -12.82 12.49 -6.64
C ALA A 5 -12.78 13.42 -7.86
N GLU A 6 -13.64 13.20 -8.87
CA GLU A 6 -13.74 14.08 -10.03
C GLU A 6 -14.37 15.43 -9.68
N VAL A 7 -15.38 15.44 -8.82
CA VAL A 7 -15.99 16.69 -8.32
C VAL A 7 -14.95 17.50 -7.53
N TRP A 8 -14.20 16.85 -6.63
CA TRP A 8 -13.12 17.50 -5.89
C TRP A 8 -12.05 18.09 -6.80
N ARG A 9 -11.57 17.31 -7.78
CA ARG A 9 -10.60 17.80 -8.78
C ARG A 9 -11.13 18.99 -9.56
N ALA A 10 -12.42 19.01 -9.93
CA ALA A 10 -13.03 20.12 -10.63
C ALA A 10 -13.01 21.40 -9.78
N VAL A 11 -13.37 21.29 -8.49
CA VAL A 11 -13.31 22.41 -7.52
C VAL A 11 -11.89 22.93 -7.38
N ILE A 12 -10.92 22.06 -7.13
CA ILE A 12 -9.53 22.46 -6.94
C ILE A 12 -8.96 23.15 -8.18
N ARG A 13 -9.21 22.59 -9.38
CA ARG A 13 -8.74 23.21 -10.62
C ARG A 13 -9.40 24.57 -10.87
N ARG A 14 -10.71 24.71 -10.62
CA ARG A 14 -11.42 25.99 -10.74
C ARG A 14 -10.91 27.02 -9.73
N ALA A 15 -10.50 26.60 -8.53
CA ALA A 15 -9.91 27.50 -7.54
C ALA A 15 -8.60 28.15 -8.04
N ALA A 16 -7.80 27.40 -8.81
CA ALA A 16 -6.57 27.88 -9.46
C ALA A 16 -6.82 28.69 -10.74
N CYS A 17 -8.03 28.67 -11.28
CA CYS A 17 -8.41 29.51 -12.42
C CYS A 17 -8.75 30.92 -11.93
N GLY A 18 -8.55 31.92 -12.80
CA GLY A 18 -8.91 33.31 -12.50
C GLY A 18 -10.42 33.51 -12.25
N ASP A 19 -11.25 32.63 -12.82
CA ASP A 19 -12.67 32.52 -12.51
C ASP A 19 -12.90 31.38 -11.49
N ARG A 20 -13.42 31.74 -10.31
CA ARG A 20 -13.66 30.81 -9.18
C ARG A 20 -15.13 30.53 -8.97
N THR A 21 -15.94 30.80 -9.99
CA THR A 21 -17.38 30.60 -9.94
C THR A 21 -17.76 29.34 -10.72
N PHE A 22 -18.80 28.65 -10.26
CA PHE A 22 -19.48 27.60 -11.00
C PHE A 22 -20.91 28.07 -11.32
N SER A 23 -21.37 27.82 -12.54
CA SER A 23 -22.76 28.11 -12.93
C SER A 23 -23.72 26.98 -12.54
N PHE A 24 -25.02 27.28 -12.51
CA PHE A 24 -26.08 26.27 -12.39
C PHE A 24 -25.94 25.14 -13.40
N ASP A 25 -25.66 25.48 -14.66
CA ASP A 25 -25.61 24.51 -15.75
C ASP A 25 -24.42 23.53 -15.60
N GLU A 26 -23.34 23.93 -14.93
CA GLU A 26 -22.21 23.06 -14.59
C GLU A 26 -22.51 22.16 -13.38
N VAL A 27 -23.10 22.73 -12.33
CA VAL A 27 -23.34 22.04 -11.05
C VAL A 27 -24.48 21.05 -11.15
N ARG A 28 -25.49 21.29 -12.00
CA ARG A 28 -26.62 20.36 -12.17
C ARG A 28 -26.21 18.96 -12.66
N GLU A 29 -25.03 18.84 -13.28
CA GLU A 29 -24.47 17.55 -13.72
C GLU A 29 -23.80 16.76 -12.59
N TRP A 30 -23.58 17.38 -11.43
CA TRP A 30 -22.87 16.76 -10.32
C TRP A 30 -23.82 15.93 -9.46
N PRO A 31 -23.35 14.85 -8.82
CA PRO A 31 -24.14 14.16 -7.82
C PRO A 31 -24.49 15.12 -6.68
N ARG A 32 -25.80 15.28 -6.44
CA ARG A 32 -26.36 16.22 -5.44
C ARG A 32 -25.71 16.08 -4.07
N GLU A 33 -25.51 14.84 -3.62
CA GLU A 33 -24.89 14.54 -2.33
C GLU A 33 -23.48 15.14 -2.20
N HIS A 34 -22.65 15.08 -3.25
CA HIS A 34 -21.29 15.62 -3.19
C HIS A 34 -21.28 17.14 -3.21
N PHE A 35 -22.19 17.74 -3.98
CA PHE A 35 -22.33 19.19 -4.01
C PHE A 35 -22.80 19.74 -2.64
N GLU A 36 -23.83 19.12 -2.04
CA GLU A 36 -24.34 19.51 -0.72
C GLU A 36 -23.27 19.38 0.38
N ARG A 37 -22.37 18.39 0.29
CA ARG A 37 -21.23 18.27 1.22
C ARG A 37 -20.25 19.44 1.08
N LEU A 38 -19.94 19.88 -0.13
CA LEU A 38 -19.05 21.04 -0.37
C LEU A 38 -19.65 22.34 0.17
N ILE A 39 -20.97 22.51 0.03
CA ILE A 39 -21.72 23.63 0.63
C ILE A 39 -21.67 23.55 2.15
N LYS A 40 -21.93 22.37 2.74
CA LYS A 40 -21.89 22.14 4.19
C LYS A 40 -20.53 22.47 4.80
N LEU A 41 -19.45 22.13 4.09
CA LEU A 41 -18.07 22.45 4.49
C LEU A 41 -17.70 23.93 4.28
N GLY A 42 -18.56 24.71 3.63
CA GLY A 42 -18.33 26.12 3.29
C GLY A 42 -17.29 26.33 2.19
N ILE A 43 -16.79 25.26 1.56
CA ILE A 43 -15.78 25.32 0.48
C ILE A 43 -16.40 25.94 -0.77
N VAL A 44 -17.69 25.71 -0.97
CA VAL A 44 -18.50 26.32 -2.03
C VAL A 44 -19.62 27.10 -1.34
N ARG A 45 -19.89 28.33 -1.79
CA ARG A 45 -20.97 29.17 -1.23
C ARG A 45 -21.73 29.89 -2.33
N ASP A 46 -22.97 30.29 -2.04
CA ASP A 46 -23.77 31.06 -3.00
C ASP A 46 -23.04 32.35 -3.40
N GLY A 47 -22.97 32.56 -4.71
CA GLY A 47 -22.38 33.72 -5.36
C GLY A 47 -23.42 34.75 -5.80
N PRO A 48 -22.96 35.85 -6.43
CA PRO A 48 -23.88 36.73 -7.14
C PRO A 48 -24.60 35.98 -8.27
N LEU A 49 -25.77 36.47 -8.67
CA LEU A 49 -26.45 35.95 -9.85
C LEU A 49 -25.60 36.20 -11.11
N ALA A 50 -25.63 35.25 -12.03
CA ALA A 50 -24.92 35.33 -13.29
C ALA A 50 -25.37 36.55 -14.10
N GLY A 51 -24.42 37.38 -14.51
CA GLY A 51 -24.66 38.49 -15.43
C GLY A 51 -24.81 38.06 -16.88
N SER A 52 -24.35 36.85 -17.22
CA SER A 52 -24.49 36.23 -18.54
C SER A 52 -24.68 34.72 -18.41
N VAL A 53 -25.42 34.13 -19.36
CA VAL A 53 -25.67 32.68 -19.42
C VAL A 53 -25.56 32.17 -20.86
N GLU A 54 -25.36 30.86 -21.01
CA GLU A 54 -25.42 30.19 -22.30
C GLU A 54 -26.89 29.97 -22.71
N CYS A 55 -27.21 30.35 -23.94
CA CYS A 55 -28.52 30.14 -24.53
C CYS A 55 -28.75 28.65 -24.81
N ASP A 56 -29.79 28.08 -24.23
CA ASP A 56 -30.24 26.70 -24.46
C ASP A 56 -31.35 26.59 -25.51
N ALA A 57 -31.82 27.72 -26.05
CA ALA A 57 -32.85 27.76 -27.09
C ALA A 57 -32.29 27.58 -28.50
N CYS A 58 -31.12 28.18 -28.78
CA CYS A 58 -30.44 27.99 -30.06
C CYS A 58 -29.50 26.79 -29.99
N GLY A 59 -29.32 26.07 -31.09
CA GLY A 59 -28.38 24.94 -31.16
C GLY A 59 -26.89 25.32 -31.04
N THR A 60 -26.57 26.62 -30.96
CA THR A 60 -25.21 27.17 -30.95
C THR A 60 -24.62 27.42 -29.56
N MET A 61 -25.42 27.33 -28.48
CA MET A 61 -24.99 27.53 -27.09
C MET A 61 -24.17 28.83 -26.86
N HIS A 62 -24.50 29.90 -27.59
CA HIS A 62 -23.82 31.19 -27.43
C HIS A 62 -24.10 31.82 -26.06
N ARG A 63 -23.17 32.65 -25.58
CA ARG A 63 -23.25 33.33 -24.28
C ARG A 63 -23.76 34.75 -24.46
N GLU A 64 -24.81 35.10 -23.71
CA GLU A 64 -25.44 36.43 -23.75
C GLU A 64 -25.64 37.02 -22.36
N ASP A 65 -25.67 38.34 -22.30
CA ASP A 65 -25.91 39.09 -21.08
C ASP A 65 -27.39 39.03 -20.66
N VAL A 66 -27.61 38.92 -19.35
CA VAL A 66 -28.92 38.82 -18.75
C VAL A 66 -29.52 40.21 -18.56
N VAL A 67 -30.66 40.43 -19.21
CA VAL A 67 -31.47 41.65 -19.08
C VAL A 67 -32.63 41.38 -18.14
N TRP A 68 -32.82 42.29 -17.18
CA TRP A 68 -33.92 42.22 -16.23
C TRP A 68 -35.07 43.14 -16.65
N GLU A 69 -36.27 42.59 -16.77
CA GLU A 69 -37.49 43.34 -17.09
C GLU A 69 -38.52 43.24 -15.95
N PRO A 70 -39.24 44.32 -15.62
CA PRO A 70 -40.31 44.27 -14.62
C PRO A 70 -41.39 43.23 -14.99
N SER A 71 -41.85 42.46 -14.01
CA SER A 71 -42.92 41.49 -14.23
C SER A 71 -43.82 41.34 -13.01
N VAL A 72 -45.13 41.52 -13.21
CA VAL A 72 -46.17 41.26 -12.20
C VAL A 72 -46.47 39.76 -12.05
N ARG A 73 -45.91 38.92 -12.91
CA ARG A 73 -46.13 37.46 -12.94
C ARG A 73 -44.98 36.67 -12.33
N ASP A 74 -43.98 37.35 -11.78
CA ASP A 74 -42.83 36.73 -11.12
C ASP A 74 -42.79 37.14 -9.64
N PRO A 75 -42.57 36.20 -8.70
CA PRO A 75 -42.46 36.51 -7.27
C PRO A 75 -41.41 37.59 -6.93
N LEU A 76 -40.36 37.72 -7.74
CA LEU A 76 -39.31 38.73 -7.57
C LEU A 76 -39.67 40.10 -8.16
N GLY A 77 -40.84 40.25 -8.79
CA GLY A 77 -41.28 41.48 -9.45
C GLY A 77 -40.51 41.81 -10.74
N LYS A 78 -39.62 40.93 -11.18
CA LYS A 78 -38.78 41.07 -12.38
C LYS A 78 -38.46 39.70 -12.98
N ARG A 79 -38.21 39.64 -14.28
CA ARG A 79 -37.84 38.44 -15.04
C ARG A 79 -36.53 38.67 -15.79
N ALA A 80 -35.76 37.60 -15.90
CA ALA A 80 -34.49 37.59 -16.61
C ALA A 80 -34.68 37.06 -18.04
N TYR A 81 -34.01 37.71 -18.99
CA TYR A 81 -34.01 37.34 -20.41
C TYR A 81 -32.61 37.47 -21.00
N ILE A 82 -32.33 36.71 -22.05
CA ILE A 82 -31.19 36.90 -22.94
C ILE A 82 -31.68 37.23 -24.34
N ARG A 83 -30.85 37.92 -25.14
CA ARG A 83 -31.18 38.28 -26.53
C ARG A 83 -30.51 37.31 -27.50
N CYS A 84 -31.20 36.22 -27.83
CA CYS A 84 -30.70 35.27 -28.81
C CYS A 84 -30.81 35.86 -30.23
N PRO A 85 -29.75 35.83 -31.06
CA PRO A 85 -29.81 36.27 -32.45
C PRO A 85 -30.76 35.46 -33.33
N GLU A 86 -30.99 34.18 -32.98
CA GLU A 86 -31.81 33.23 -33.75
C GLU A 86 -33.27 33.19 -33.24
N GLU A 87 -33.45 33.06 -31.93
CA GLU A 87 -34.76 32.82 -31.28
C GLU A 87 -35.37 34.08 -30.64
N GLY A 88 -34.67 35.22 -30.67
CA GLY A 88 -35.12 36.46 -30.04
C GLY A 88 -35.01 36.45 -28.50
N PRO A 89 -35.90 37.14 -27.76
CA PRO A 89 -35.85 37.17 -26.30
C PRO A 89 -36.17 35.80 -25.68
N VAL A 90 -35.18 35.19 -25.03
CA VAL A 90 -35.33 33.91 -24.34
C VAL A 90 -35.41 34.15 -22.84
N HIS A 91 -36.45 33.63 -22.19
CA HIS A 91 -36.62 33.72 -20.75
C HIS A 91 -35.62 32.82 -20.01
N VAL A 92 -34.91 33.36 -19.04
CA VAL A 92 -33.97 32.62 -18.20
C VAL A 92 -34.55 32.46 -16.80
N PRO A 93 -34.90 31.23 -16.36
CA PRO A 93 -35.33 30.98 -14.99
C PRO A 93 -34.26 31.41 -13.98
N GLU A 94 -34.67 32.03 -12.88
CA GLU A 94 -33.76 32.51 -11.82
C GLU A 94 -32.79 31.41 -11.32
N ILE A 95 -33.27 30.17 -11.23
CA ILE A 95 -32.43 29.05 -10.79
C ILE A 95 -31.20 28.84 -11.70
N ARG A 96 -31.31 29.12 -13.01
CA ARG A 96 -30.18 29.04 -13.96
C ARG A 96 -29.18 30.18 -13.78
N LEU A 97 -29.58 31.27 -13.13
CA LEU A 97 -28.69 32.39 -12.80
C LEU A 97 -27.88 32.14 -11.52
N ARG A 98 -28.17 31.08 -10.76
CA ARG A 98 -27.41 30.78 -9.55
C ARG A 98 -25.97 30.47 -9.91
N GLN A 99 -25.05 31.09 -9.16
CA GLN A 99 -23.63 30.79 -9.22
C GLN A 99 -23.15 30.42 -7.82
N TRP A 100 -22.08 29.64 -7.77
CA TRP A 100 -21.39 29.35 -6.53
C TRP A 100 -19.92 29.72 -6.62
N VAL A 101 -19.42 30.36 -5.58
CA VAL A 101 -18.03 30.81 -5.48
C VAL A 101 -17.26 29.87 -4.57
N ILE A 102 -16.04 29.53 -4.97
CA ILE A 102 -15.12 28.77 -4.13
C ILE A 102 -14.55 29.69 -3.04
N ASP A 103 -14.72 29.30 -1.78
CA ASP A 103 -14.17 30.00 -0.64
C ASP A 103 -12.81 29.40 -0.23
N GLY A 104 -11.74 30.10 -0.63
CA GLY A 104 -10.38 29.65 -0.35
C GLY A 104 -10.03 29.66 1.14
N SER A 105 -10.59 30.60 1.90
CA SER A 105 -10.36 30.71 3.34
C SER A 105 -11.06 29.60 4.11
N ALA A 106 -12.29 29.24 3.72
CA ALA A 106 -12.97 28.08 4.28
C ALA A 106 -12.21 26.78 3.97
N MET A 107 -11.71 26.61 2.75
CA MET A 107 -10.89 25.45 2.40
C MET A 107 -9.60 25.39 3.23
N ALA A 108 -8.91 26.52 3.41
CA ALA A 108 -7.72 26.62 4.25
C ALA A 108 -7.99 26.21 5.70
N ALA A 109 -9.09 26.70 6.28
CA ALA A 109 -9.52 26.33 7.63
C ALA A 109 -9.84 24.82 7.76
N ASN A 110 -10.58 24.26 6.80
CA ASN A 110 -10.89 22.83 6.78
C ASN A 110 -9.63 21.97 6.66
N LEU A 111 -8.66 22.36 5.82
CA LEU A 111 -7.39 21.64 5.67
C LEU A 111 -6.53 21.72 6.93
N ALA A 112 -6.45 22.90 7.55
CA ALA A 112 -5.72 23.07 8.80
C ALA A 112 -6.30 22.19 9.93
N ALA A 113 -7.63 22.10 10.02
CA ALA A 113 -8.33 21.22 10.95
C ALA A 113 -8.10 19.73 10.62
N ALA A 114 -8.23 19.33 9.36
CA ALA A 114 -8.04 17.94 8.91
C ALA A 114 -6.62 17.43 9.15
N MET A 115 -5.62 18.30 8.98
CA MET A 115 -4.23 17.99 9.27
C MET A 115 -3.87 18.21 10.75
N ALA A 116 -4.82 18.65 11.60
CA ALA A 116 -4.61 19.06 13.00
C ALA A 116 -3.32 19.88 13.18
N LEU A 117 -3.22 20.98 12.43
CA LEU A 117 -2.09 21.91 12.48
C LEU A 117 -2.18 22.80 13.73
N SER A 118 -1.02 23.19 14.23
CA SER A 118 -0.88 24.20 15.27
C SER A 118 -0.74 25.60 14.66
N GLY A 119 -1.31 26.61 15.31
CA GLY A 119 -1.30 28.00 14.83
C GLY A 119 -2.62 28.44 14.19
N ALA A 120 -2.72 29.73 13.88
CA ALA A 120 -3.85 30.29 13.16
C ALA A 120 -3.64 30.19 11.65
N VAL A 121 -4.74 30.05 10.91
CA VAL A 121 -4.72 30.19 9.45
C VAL A 121 -4.56 31.67 9.12
N GLU A 122 -3.50 32.01 8.40
CA GLU A 122 -3.15 33.38 8.02
C GLU A 122 -3.17 33.51 6.50
N GLU A 123 -3.92 34.48 5.98
CA GLU A 123 -3.87 34.81 4.56
C GLU A 123 -2.63 35.66 4.26
N ILE A 124 -1.72 35.11 3.46
CA ILE A 124 -0.45 35.76 3.08
C ILE A 124 -0.64 36.61 1.82
N ALA A 125 -1.44 36.11 0.88
CA ALA A 125 -1.81 36.82 -0.33
C ALA A 125 -3.32 36.70 -0.54
N ALA A 126 -3.98 37.85 -0.68
CA ALA A 126 -5.44 37.97 -0.74
C ALA A 126 -6.06 37.00 -1.76
N GLY A 127 -6.86 36.08 -1.24
CA GLY A 127 -7.55 35.01 -1.94
C GLY A 127 -6.63 34.00 -2.60
N ARG A 128 -5.33 33.97 -2.36
CA ARG A 128 -4.40 33.18 -3.19
C ARG A 128 -3.51 32.25 -2.39
N VAL A 129 -2.94 32.73 -1.28
CA VAL A 129 -1.97 31.97 -0.49
C VAL A 129 -2.30 32.11 0.98
N TRP A 130 -2.37 30.97 1.66
CA TRP A 130 -2.62 30.89 3.09
C TRP A 130 -1.53 30.08 3.77
N ARG A 131 -1.10 30.52 4.95
CA ARG A 131 -0.36 29.71 5.91
C ARG A 131 -1.38 29.00 6.77
N LEU A 132 -1.37 27.67 6.74
CA LEU A 132 -2.36 26.86 7.46
C LEU A 132 -1.95 26.58 8.91
N GLY A 133 -0.65 26.67 9.18
CA GLY A 133 -0.07 26.40 10.48
C GLY A 133 1.13 25.47 10.38
N ARG A 134 1.40 24.75 11.45
CA ARG A 134 2.60 23.92 11.59
C ARG A 134 2.28 22.57 12.20
N ARG A 135 2.98 21.53 11.74
CA ARG A 135 2.91 20.19 12.33
C ARG A 135 4.27 19.50 12.25
N ARG A 136 4.49 18.56 13.17
CA ARG A 136 5.65 17.65 13.08
C ARG A 136 5.34 16.57 12.04
N LEU A 137 6.06 16.59 10.92
CA LEU A 137 5.93 15.66 9.80
C LEU A 137 7.32 15.21 9.35
N ALA A 138 7.48 13.90 9.14
CA ALA A 138 8.78 13.31 8.78
C ALA A 138 9.92 13.70 9.75
N GLY A 139 9.60 13.75 11.05
CA GLY A 139 10.55 14.05 12.13
C GLY A 139 10.77 15.53 12.45
N ARG A 140 10.48 16.45 11.51
CA ARG A 140 10.66 17.91 11.67
C ARG A 140 9.36 18.65 11.86
N PHE A 141 9.42 19.81 12.52
CA PHE A 141 8.37 20.81 12.38
C PHE A 141 8.42 21.42 10.98
N ARG A 142 7.28 21.39 10.28
CA ARG A 142 7.12 21.99 8.96
C ARG A 142 5.94 22.92 8.97
N ASP A 143 6.12 24.07 8.37
CA ASP A 143 5.01 24.96 8.08
C ASP A 143 4.27 24.44 6.85
N VAL A 144 2.95 24.45 6.91
CA VAL A 144 2.07 24.01 5.82
C VAL A 144 1.40 25.24 5.25
N LEU A 145 1.51 25.40 3.93
CA LEU A 145 0.92 26.49 3.17
C LEU A 145 0.02 25.92 2.08
N LEU A 146 -0.97 26.72 1.69
CA LEU A 146 -1.92 26.42 0.63
C LEU A 146 -1.85 27.53 -0.43
N SER A 147 -1.81 27.13 -1.69
CA SER A 147 -1.93 28.03 -2.83
C SER A 147 -3.07 27.62 -3.76
N MET A 148 -3.90 28.60 -4.12
CA MET A 148 -4.92 28.56 -5.17
C MET A 148 -4.63 29.57 -6.28
N ALA A 149 -3.38 29.98 -6.42
CA ALA A 149 -2.98 30.78 -7.56
C ALA A 149 -2.64 29.87 -8.75
N SER A 150 -2.70 30.45 -9.95
CA SER A 150 -2.50 29.70 -11.18
C SER A 150 -1.04 29.28 -11.35
N VAL A 151 -0.80 28.27 -12.21
CA VAL A 151 0.55 27.76 -12.48
C VAL A 151 1.50 28.85 -13.01
N GLN A 152 1.00 29.87 -13.71
CA GLN A 152 1.79 30.99 -14.21
C GLN A 152 2.36 31.87 -13.09
N GLU A 153 1.77 31.84 -11.90
CA GLU A 153 2.23 32.59 -10.72
C GLU A 153 3.13 31.75 -9.80
N HIS A 154 3.46 30.49 -10.17
CA HIS A 154 4.15 29.51 -9.31
C HIS A 154 5.41 30.06 -8.63
N LEU A 155 6.33 30.67 -9.40
CA LEU A 155 7.57 31.23 -8.83
C LEU A 155 7.31 32.33 -7.79
N ARG A 156 6.35 33.23 -8.06
CA ARG A 156 5.99 34.31 -7.12
C ARG A 156 5.37 33.75 -5.84
N ILE A 157 4.57 32.69 -5.96
CA ILE A 157 3.95 32.00 -4.83
C ILE A 157 5.01 31.32 -3.98
N VAL A 158 5.94 30.59 -4.60
CA VAL A 158 7.04 29.92 -3.87
C VAL A 158 7.90 30.95 -3.14
N ASP A 159 8.25 32.07 -3.78
CA ASP A 159 9.00 33.16 -3.13
C ASP A 159 8.24 33.79 -1.96
N ALA A 160 6.93 33.99 -2.10
CA ALA A 160 6.09 34.48 -1.01
C ALA A 160 6.00 33.45 0.12
N ALA A 161 5.70 32.19 -0.20
CA ALA A 161 5.62 31.09 0.76
C ALA A 161 6.94 30.93 1.54
N THR A 162 8.08 30.95 0.85
CA THR A 162 9.42 30.81 1.44
C THR A 162 9.75 31.93 2.42
N ARG A 163 9.34 33.18 2.12
CA ARG A 163 9.51 34.33 3.02
C ARG A 163 8.68 34.24 4.30
N HIS A 164 7.56 33.53 4.25
CA HIS A 164 6.67 33.30 5.40
C HIS A 164 6.96 31.99 6.14
N LEU A 165 7.98 31.23 5.73
CA LEU A 165 8.45 30.09 6.49
C LEU A 165 9.10 30.53 7.80
N THR A 166 8.53 30.04 8.88
CA THR A 166 9.07 30.10 10.24
C THR A 166 9.89 28.86 10.59
N ALA A 167 9.70 27.74 9.89
CA ALA A 167 10.53 26.55 9.94
C ALA A 167 11.62 26.55 8.84
N LYS A 168 12.62 25.68 8.98
CA LYS A 168 13.68 25.53 7.96
C LYS A 168 13.08 25.08 6.61
N ASP A 169 12.20 24.08 6.67
CA ASP A 169 11.55 23.47 5.53
C ASP A 169 10.02 23.58 5.69
N GLY A 170 9.29 23.65 4.58
CA GLY A 170 7.82 23.71 4.57
C GLY A 170 7.18 22.84 3.48
N ILE A 171 5.86 22.83 3.50
CA ILE A 171 5.01 22.10 2.55
C ILE A 171 4.12 23.12 1.87
N LEU A 172 4.08 23.08 0.53
CA LEU A 172 3.19 23.92 -0.25
C LEU A 172 2.17 23.04 -0.97
N LEU A 173 0.93 23.04 -0.49
CA LEU A 173 -0.19 22.40 -1.15
C LEU A 173 -0.66 23.31 -2.29
N VAL A 174 -0.65 22.80 -3.51
CA VAL A 174 -1.03 23.56 -4.72
C VAL A 174 -2.23 22.92 -5.40
N ALA A 175 -3.11 23.76 -5.93
CA ALA A 175 -4.25 23.29 -6.72
C ALA A 175 -3.87 22.78 -8.11
N GLN A 176 -2.75 23.24 -8.67
CA GLN A 176 -2.15 22.73 -9.91
C GLN A 176 -0.63 22.72 -9.77
N PRO A 177 0.01 21.53 -9.72
CA PRO A 177 1.46 21.46 -9.68
C PRO A 177 2.08 21.88 -11.03
N PRO A 178 3.26 22.51 -11.05
CA PRO A 178 4.00 22.75 -12.29
C PRO A 178 4.43 21.42 -12.93
N HIS A 179 4.59 21.42 -14.27
CA HIS A 179 5.03 20.23 -15.02
C HIS A 179 6.45 19.77 -14.66
N GLU A 180 7.32 20.70 -14.27
CA GLU A 180 8.66 20.40 -13.77
C GLU A 180 8.81 20.96 -12.35
N PRO A 181 9.21 20.13 -11.37
CA PRO A 181 9.56 20.60 -10.05
C PRO A 181 10.91 21.29 -10.12
N GLU A 182 10.93 22.58 -10.48
CA GLU A 182 12.14 23.40 -10.33
C GLU A 182 12.57 23.43 -8.86
N GLY A 183 13.88 23.41 -8.62
CA GLY A 183 14.52 23.20 -7.31
C GLY A 183 14.10 24.21 -6.24
N HIS A 184 13.06 23.87 -5.49
CA HIS A 184 12.62 24.60 -4.31
C HIS A 184 13.23 23.96 -3.06
N ASP A 185 14.49 24.28 -2.76
CA ASP A 185 15.28 23.62 -1.71
C ASP A 185 14.64 23.61 -0.30
N ARG A 186 13.68 24.50 -0.05
CA ARG A 186 13.00 24.65 1.26
C ARG A 186 11.52 24.26 1.26
N LEU A 187 10.90 23.99 0.11
CA LEU A 187 9.47 23.70 0.00
C LEU A 187 9.21 22.41 -0.78
N THR A 188 8.51 21.47 -0.15
CA THR A 188 7.96 20.31 -0.86
C THR A 188 6.59 20.70 -1.42
N VAL A 189 6.48 20.79 -2.74
CA VAL A 189 5.24 21.12 -3.47
C VAL A 189 4.42 19.84 -3.67
N ILE A 190 3.16 19.85 -3.27
CA ILE A 190 2.27 18.68 -3.31
C ILE A 190 0.94 19.07 -3.96
N ASP A 191 0.47 18.24 -4.90
CA ASP A 191 -0.84 18.39 -5.51
C ASP A 191 -1.94 18.12 -4.48
N LEU A 192 -2.72 19.16 -4.17
CA LEU A 192 -3.83 19.10 -3.21
C LEU A 192 -4.88 18.05 -3.62
N ALA A 193 -5.10 17.87 -4.92
CA ALA A 193 -6.08 16.91 -5.42
C ALA A 193 -5.67 15.45 -5.22
N GLN A 194 -4.38 15.18 -4.97
CA GLN A 194 -3.85 13.83 -4.73
C GLN A 194 -3.90 13.42 -3.26
N VAL A 195 -3.87 14.38 -2.34
CA VAL A 195 -3.68 14.11 -0.90
C VAL A 195 -4.91 14.40 -0.06
N VAL A 196 -5.99 14.90 -0.67
CA VAL A 196 -7.21 15.29 0.03
C VAL A 196 -8.41 14.58 -0.57
N GLU A 197 -9.23 14.03 0.32
CA GLU A 197 -10.52 13.46 -0.01
C GLU A 197 -11.63 14.20 0.75
N VAL A 198 -12.81 14.28 0.13
CA VAL A 198 -14.00 14.89 0.74
C VAL A 198 -14.80 13.81 1.44
N GLY A 199 -14.70 13.76 2.77
CA GLY A 199 -15.51 12.90 3.63
C GLY A 199 -16.95 13.38 3.76
N ALA A 200 -17.72 12.73 4.67
CA ALA A 200 -19.12 13.10 4.92
C ALA A 200 -19.25 14.45 5.65
N ASP A 201 -18.37 14.71 6.63
CA ASP A 201 -18.45 15.87 7.52
C ASP A 201 -17.16 16.71 7.57
N ALA A 202 -16.07 16.22 7.00
CA ALA A 202 -14.77 16.89 7.02
C ALA A 202 -13.93 16.48 5.81
N LEU A 203 -12.90 17.28 5.52
CA LEU A 203 -11.81 16.85 4.64
C LEU A 203 -10.95 15.81 5.37
N THR A 204 -10.47 14.83 4.62
CA THR A 204 -9.45 13.88 5.09
C THR A 204 -8.19 14.08 4.27
N VAL A 205 -7.05 14.20 4.96
CA VAL A 205 -5.75 14.38 4.33
C VAL A 205 -4.90 13.13 4.56
N ASP A 206 -4.33 12.59 3.49
CA ASP A 206 -3.38 11.48 3.57
C ASP A 206 -2.03 11.99 4.09
N LEU A 207 -1.96 12.14 5.41
CA LEU A 207 -0.76 12.59 6.11
C LEU A 207 0.40 11.60 5.95
N ASP A 208 0.11 10.31 5.76
CA ASP A 208 1.14 9.29 5.57
C ASP A 208 1.80 9.44 4.19
N TYR A 209 1.01 9.68 3.14
CA TYR A 209 1.54 10.01 1.82
C TYR A 209 2.37 11.30 1.82
N ILE A 210 1.88 12.35 2.50
CA ILE A 210 2.63 13.60 2.68
C ILE A 210 3.95 13.33 3.41
N GLU A 211 3.93 12.60 4.53
CA GLU A 211 5.15 12.27 5.28
C GLU A 211 6.18 11.52 4.45
N ASP A 212 5.73 10.65 3.56
CA ASP A 212 6.63 9.95 2.68
C ASP A 212 7.29 10.88 1.65
N LEU A 213 6.58 11.88 1.09
CA LEU A 213 7.13 12.82 0.11
C LEU A 213 8.20 13.74 0.70
N LEU A 214 8.24 13.89 2.02
CA LEU A 214 9.13 14.84 2.68
C LEU A 214 10.55 14.30 2.87
N PRO A 215 11.58 15.15 2.66
CA PRO A 215 12.95 14.79 2.98
C PRO A 215 13.10 14.59 4.50
N ARG A 216 13.34 13.35 4.93
CA ARG A 216 13.39 12.98 6.36
C ARG A 216 14.62 13.59 7.04
N GLU A 217 14.45 14.13 8.25
CA GLU A 217 15.60 14.52 9.07
C GLU A 217 16.33 13.26 9.52
N ARG A 218 17.47 13.03 8.87
CA ARG A 218 18.23 11.80 8.96
C ARG A 218 17.38 10.66 8.40
N THR A 219 17.72 10.27 7.17
CA THR A 219 18.10 8.88 6.93
C THR A 219 18.49 8.28 8.28
N ILE A 220 17.87 7.17 8.71
CA ILE A 220 18.69 6.17 9.41
C ILE A 220 19.97 6.20 8.61
N LYS A 221 21.08 6.74 9.15
CA LYS A 221 22.30 6.90 8.36
C LYS A 221 22.45 5.54 7.70
N GLU A 222 22.32 5.45 6.38
CA GLU A 222 22.33 4.15 5.71
C GLU A 222 23.65 3.44 6.06
N ASP A 223 24.69 4.21 6.43
CA ASP A 223 25.93 3.84 7.13
C ASP A 223 25.82 3.12 8.50
N LYS A 224 24.63 2.98 9.10
CA LYS A 224 24.44 2.31 10.41
C LYS A 224 23.67 1.01 10.33
N ILE A 225 22.95 0.72 9.24
CA ILE A 225 22.45 -0.64 9.02
C ILE A 225 23.68 -1.46 8.67
N ARG A 226 24.18 -2.23 9.63
CA ARG A 226 25.29 -3.14 9.37
C ARG A 226 24.75 -4.23 8.45
N SER A 227 25.14 -4.16 7.18
CA SER A 227 24.97 -5.26 6.25
C SER A 227 25.50 -6.54 6.88
N LEU A 228 24.71 -7.59 6.83
CA LEU A 228 25.09 -8.88 7.37
C LEU A 228 26.23 -9.47 6.53
N PRO A 229 27.17 -10.21 7.13
CA PRO A 229 28.26 -10.87 6.42
C PRO A 229 27.76 -12.14 5.72
N VAL A 230 26.71 -11.98 4.90
CA VAL A 230 26.14 -13.01 4.03
C VAL A 230 27.05 -13.14 2.81
N PRO A 231 27.37 -14.36 2.33
CA PRO A 231 28.19 -14.54 1.14
C PRO A 231 27.68 -13.74 -0.06
N GLU A 232 28.58 -13.06 -0.78
CA GLU A 232 28.23 -12.28 -1.98
C GLU A 232 27.63 -13.20 -3.06
N GLY A 233 26.64 -12.68 -3.80
CA GLY A 233 25.99 -13.40 -4.91
C GLY A 233 24.91 -14.40 -4.50
N ILE A 234 24.39 -14.32 -3.26
CA ILE A 234 23.26 -15.18 -2.84
C ILE A 234 21.95 -14.64 -3.43
N PRO A 235 21.15 -15.46 -4.14
CA PRO A 235 19.83 -15.07 -4.59
C PRO A 235 18.85 -15.01 -3.40
N TRP A 236 17.85 -14.13 -3.47
CA TRP A 236 16.81 -14.03 -2.42
C TRP A 236 16.13 -15.38 -2.10
N ALA A 237 16.00 -16.28 -3.08
CA ALA A 237 15.37 -17.59 -2.91
C ALA A 237 16.10 -18.51 -1.91
N GLU A 238 17.39 -18.31 -1.69
CA GLU A 238 18.19 -19.08 -0.72
C GLU A 238 18.12 -18.52 0.71
N ILE A 239 17.44 -17.39 0.92
CA ILE A 239 17.34 -16.71 2.21
C ILE A 239 16.05 -17.12 2.93
N THR A 240 16.19 -17.40 4.23
CA THR A 240 15.08 -17.53 5.17
C THR A 240 15.18 -16.44 6.23
N LEU A 241 14.11 -15.66 6.40
CA LEU A 241 13.99 -14.59 7.38
C LEU A 241 12.96 -14.98 8.45
N GLU A 242 13.42 -15.19 9.67
CA GLU A 242 12.57 -15.39 10.84
C GLU A 242 12.33 -14.04 11.54
N VAL A 243 11.07 -13.66 11.69
CA VAL A 243 10.64 -12.42 12.33
C VAL A 243 10.20 -12.71 13.75
N GLY A 244 11.00 -12.31 14.74
CA GLY A 244 10.67 -12.38 16.17
C GLY A 244 9.98 -11.12 16.67
N ASP A 245 9.67 -11.08 17.96
CA ASP A 245 8.98 -9.93 18.57
C ASP A 245 9.89 -8.70 18.68
N SER A 246 11.21 -8.92 18.84
CA SER A 246 12.21 -7.85 19.03
C SER A 246 13.52 -8.09 18.28
N SER A 247 13.55 -9.05 17.35
CA SER A 247 14.74 -9.39 16.58
C SER A 247 14.38 -10.04 15.24
N LEU A 248 15.31 -9.97 14.30
CA LEU A 248 15.28 -10.71 13.05
C LEU A 248 16.37 -11.78 13.07
N ARG A 249 16.07 -12.95 12.52
CA ARG A 249 17.06 -13.98 12.26
C ARG A 249 17.10 -14.29 10.77
N VAL A 250 18.24 -14.03 10.15
CA VAL A 250 18.50 -14.34 8.74
C VAL A 250 19.24 -15.66 8.67
N ILE A 251 18.80 -16.57 7.80
CA ILE A 251 19.41 -17.88 7.58
C ILE A 251 19.69 -18.00 6.09
N ALA A 252 20.94 -18.32 5.73
CA ALA A 252 21.34 -18.61 4.36
C ALA A 252 22.50 -19.60 4.36
N ARG A 253 22.48 -20.59 3.44
CA ARG A 253 23.54 -21.60 3.27
C ARG A 253 24.03 -22.26 4.59
N GLY A 254 23.10 -22.55 5.50
CA GLY A 254 23.41 -23.19 6.79
C GLY A 254 24.03 -22.27 7.84
N GLN A 255 24.20 -20.97 7.55
CA GLN A 255 24.62 -19.95 8.50
C GLN A 255 23.40 -19.16 8.98
N SER A 256 23.43 -18.67 10.23
CA SER A 256 22.35 -17.85 10.79
C SER A 256 22.89 -16.62 11.51
N TRP A 257 22.26 -15.47 11.26
CA TRP A 257 22.59 -14.19 11.86
C TRP A 257 21.37 -13.64 12.59
N ASN A 258 21.52 -13.36 13.89
CA ASN A 258 20.51 -12.66 14.68
C ASN A 258 20.86 -11.18 14.73
N VAL A 259 19.88 -10.33 14.45
CA VAL A 259 20.02 -8.87 14.41
C VAL A 259 18.86 -8.27 15.20
N ASP A 260 19.15 -7.31 16.08
CA ASP A 260 18.10 -6.59 16.76
C ASP A 260 17.40 -5.58 15.83
N LEU A 261 16.25 -5.05 16.25
CA LEU A 261 15.49 -4.11 15.41
C LEU A 261 16.23 -2.79 15.18
N GLU A 262 17.13 -2.38 16.06
CA GLU A 262 17.86 -1.12 15.92
C GLU A 262 18.97 -1.27 14.87
N GLU A 263 19.76 -2.34 14.95
CA GLU A 263 20.79 -2.74 14.00
C GLU A 263 20.22 -3.05 12.61
N ALA A 264 19.03 -3.66 12.56
CA ALA A 264 18.32 -3.93 11.31
C ALA A 264 17.57 -2.70 10.75
N GLY A 265 17.59 -1.57 11.47
CA GLY A 265 16.95 -0.32 11.05
C GLY A 265 15.42 -0.31 11.15
N PHE A 266 14.82 -1.26 11.89
CA PHE A 266 13.39 -1.45 12.11
C PHE A 266 12.85 -0.89 13.44
N ALA A 267 13.70 -0.23 14.24
CA ALA A 267 13.27 0.46 15.47
C ALA A 267 12.75 1.89 15.18
N ASP A 268 11.63 2.27 15.79
CA ASP A 268 11.10 3.64 15.76
C ASP A 268 11.88 4.52 16.73
N SER A 269 12.92 5.20 16.21
CA SER A 269 13.76 6.12 16.97
C SER A 269 13.03 7.34 17.56
N ARG A 270 11.73 7.52 17.27
CA ARG A 270 10.89 8.60 17.81
C ARG A 270 10.13 8.20 19.09
N ARG A 271 10.12 6.92 19.45
CA ARG A 271 9.42 6.36 20.63
C ARG A 271 10.44 5.74 21.61
N LYS A 272 9.98 5.22 22.75
CA LYS A 272 10.86 4.54 23.72
C LYS A 272 11.69 3.48 22.99
N GLN A 273 12.95 3.36 23.39
CA GLN A 273 13.95 2.43 22.83
C GLN A 273 13.34 1.03 22.68
N GLY A 274 13.37 0.47 21.47
CA GLY A 274 12.91 -0.90 21.17
C GLY A 274 11.49 -1.05 20.57
N GLU A 275 10.72 0.02 20.37
CA GLU A 275 9.44 -0.10 19.63
C GLU A 275 9.67 -0.27 18.13
N ALA A 276 8.97 -1.24 17.52
CA ALA A 276 9.07 -1.54 16.09
C ALA A 276 8.37 -0.49 15.20
N ASP A 277 8.99 -0.17 14.07
CA ASP A 277 8.47 0.80 13.11
C ASP A 277 7.40 0.22 12.17
N LYS A 278 6.80 1.08 11.32
CA LYS A 278 5.75 0.66 10.39
C LYS A 278 6.23 -0.40 9.39
N LEU A 279 7.49 -0.37 8.95
CA LEU A 279 8.00 -1.35 7.99
C LEU A 279 8.19 -2.72 8.63
N PHE A 280 8.56 -2.77 9.92
CA PHE A 280 8.61 -4.03 10.67
C PHE A 280 7.24 -4.68 10.83
N ARG A 281 6.18 -3.86 10.97
CA ARG A 281 4.81 -4.36 11.02
C ARG A 281 4.37 -5.00 9.70
N ILE A 282 4.76 -4.40 8.58
CA ILE A 282 4.52 -4.96 7.24
C ILE A 282 5.31 -6.25 7.06
N LEU A 283 6.56 -6.29 7.51
CA LEU A 283 7.38 -7.50 7.50
C LEU A 283 6.76 -8.63 8.34
N ASN A 284 6.19 -8.31 9.50
CA ASN A 284 5.41 -9.25 10.30
C ASN A 284 4.15 -9.74 9.58
N TRP A 285 3.50 -8.91 8.75
CA TRP A 285 2.38 -9.39 7.93
C TRP A 285 2.84 -10.33 6.84
N PHE A 286 3.96 -10.03 6.16
CA PHE A 286 4.55 -11.02 5.26
C PHE A 286 4.86 -12.33 5.99
N ALA A 287 5.38 -12.30 7.22
CA ALA A 287 5.60 -13.50 8.02
C ALA A 287 4.29 -14.26 8.34
N LEU A 288 3.24 -13.52 8.76
CA LEU A 288 1.90 -14.08 9.05
C LEU A 288 1.26 -14.73 7.82
N HIS A 289 1.54 -14.21 6.63
CA HIS A 289 0.99 -14.70 5.38
C HIS A 289 2.04 -15.45 4.54
N HIS A 290 3.08 -15.99 5.19
CA HIS A 290 4.12 -16.84 4.59
C HIS A 290 4.72 -16.29 3.29
N GLY A 291 5.00 -14.98 3.28
CA GLY A 291 5.64 -14.28 2.17
C GLY A 291 4.68 -13.79 1.09
N ARG A 292 3.37 -13.98 1.20
CA ARG A 292 2.40 -13.52 0.20
C ARG A 292 1.36 -12.60 0.81
N LEU A 293 1.17 -11.41 0.26
CA LEU A 293 0.25 -10.40 0.80
C LEU A 293 -0.69 -9.85 -0.29
N PRO A 294 -1.96 -10.31 -0.35
CA PRO A 294 -2.96 -9.81 -1.29
C PRO A 294 -3.37 -8.35 -1.02
N ILE A 295 -3.53 -7.54 -2.07
CA ILE A 295 -3.90 -6.12 -1.92
C ILE A 295 -5.29 -5.93 -1.29
N ALA A 296 -6.18 -6.90 -1.46
CA ALA A 296 -7.50 -6.91 -0.85
C ALA A 296 -7.45 -6.91 0.68
N GLU A 297 -6.44 -7.54 1.29
CA GLU A 297 -6.26 -7.56 2.75
C GLU A 297 -5.72 -6.22 3.26
N VAL A 298 -4.92 -5.53 2.45
CA VAL A 298 -4.43 -4.17 2.73
C VAL A 298 -5.57 -3.15 2.68
N ARG A 299 -6.45 -3.22 1.67
CA ARG A 299 -7.61 -2.32 1.52
C ARG A 299 -8.58 -2.35 2.71
N ARG A 300 -8.67 -3.47 3.44
CA ARG A 300 -9.53 -3.57 4.65
C ARG A 300 -9.06 -2.68 5.80
N ARG A 301 -7.82 -2.16 5.78
CA ARG A 301 -7.24 -1.36 6.87
C ARG A 301 -7.29 0.16 6.67
N LYS A 302 -7.98 0.66 5.64
CA LYS A 302 -8.04 2.10 5.29
C LYS A 302 -6.70 2.72 4.88
N ASP A 303 -5.74 1.91 4.41
CA ASP A 303 -4.51 2.42 3.82
C ASP A 303 -4.72 2.70 2.32
N SER A 304 -4.26 3.86 1.85
CA SER A 304 -4.26 4.21 0.42
C SER A 304 -3.38 3.21 -0.37
N PRO A 305 -3.87 2.63 -1.50
CA PRO A 305 -3.10 1.67 -2.30
C PRO A 305 -1.74 2.21 -2.77
N ASP A 306 -1.65 3.51 -3.04
CA ASP A 306 -0.43 4.16 -3.50
C ASP A 306 0.58 4.41 -2.35
N GLY A 307 0.07 4.66 -1.13
CA GLY A 307 0.89 4.69 0.08
C GLY A 307 1.51 3.33 0.37
N PHE A 308 0.75 2.24 0.19
CA PHE A 308 1.24 0.89 0.43
C PHE A 308 2.35 0.46 -0.56
N ARG A 309 2.20 0.77 -1.85
CA ARG A 309 3.25 0.57 -2.88
C ARG A 309 4.59 1.20 -2.47
N ARG A 310 4.52 2.41 -1.92
CA ARG A 310 5.70 3.14 -1.45
C ARG A 310 6.32 2.52 -0.20
N GLN A 311 5.50 2.02 0.73
CA GLN A 311 5.98 1.28 1.89
C GLN A 311 6.70 -0.01 1.48
N ILE A 312 6.20 -0.74 0.47
CA ILE A 312 6.90 -1.89 -0.11
C ILE A 312 8.24 -1.48 -0.73
N SER A 313 8.30 -0.37 -1.48
CA SER A 313 9.56 0.15 -2.02
C SER A 313 10.58 0.48 -0.92
N ASN A 314 10.13 1.12 0.17
CA ASN A 314 10.99 1.42 1.31
C ASN A 314 11.45 0.15 2.06
N LEU A 315 10.57 -0.85 2.17
CA LEU A 315 10.91 -2.15 2.75
C LEU A 315 11.96 -2.88 1.89
N ARG A 316 11.81 -2.88 0.56
CA ARG A 316 12.81 -3.45 -0.37
C ARG A 316 14.19 -2.83 -0.18
N LYS A 317 14.25 -1.48 -0.13
CA LYS A 317 15.51 -0.76 0.09
C LYS A 317 16.15 -1.16 1.41
N ARG A 318 15.38 -1.20 2.50
CA ARG A 318 15.91 -1.57 3.82
C ARG A 318 16.40 -3.01 3.88
N LEU A 319 15.64 -3.94 3.31
CA LEU A 319 16.05 -5.34 3.21
C LEU A 319 17.34 -5.48 2.38
N GLY A 320 17.46 -4.74 1.27
CA GLY A 320 18.69 -4.72 0.46
C GLY A 320 19.90 -4.10 1.16
N SER A 321 19.70 -3.12 2.06
CA SER A 321 20.79 -2.59 2.89
C SER A 321 21.23 -3.56 3.99
N LEU A 322 20.31 -4.38 4.50
CA LEU A 322 20.59 -5.35 5.56
C LEU A 322 21.20 -6.66 5.01
N ILE A 323 20.70 -7.13 3.86
CA ILE A 323 21.06 -8.42 3.26
C ILE A 323 21.56 -8.17 1.84
N PRO A 324 22.87 -8.38 1.57
CA PRO A 324 23.47 -8.14 0.26
C PRO A 324 23.18 -9.29 -0.73
N ALA A 325 21.90 -9.47 -1.08
CA ALA A 325 21.42 -10.52 -1.98
C ALA A 325 21.10 -9.99 -3.39
N GLU A 326 21.20 -10.87 -4.39
CA GLU A 326 20.94 -10.53 -5.78
C GLU A 326 19.45 -10.52 -6.13
N GLY A 327 19.03 -9.49 -6.89
CA GLY A 327 17.66 -9.34 -7.37
C GLY A 327 16.74 -8.54 -6.44
N GLU A 328 15.43 -8.58 -6.70
CA GLU A 328 14.42 -7.94 -5.86
C GLU A 328 13.96 -8.86 -4.73
N SER A 329 13.81 -8.31 -3.52
CA SER A 329 13.36 -9.06 -2.34
C SER A 329 11.85 -9.35 -2.32
N ILE A 330 11.03 -8.52 -2.96
CA ILE A 330 9.57 -8.65 -2.98
C ILE A 330 9.09 -8.27 -4.38
N LEU A 331 8.30 -9.11 -5.04
CA LEU A 331 7.72 -8.86 -6.35
C LEU A 331 6.23 -8.52 -6.25
N TRP A 332 5.72 -7.84 -7.28
CA TRP A 332 4.28 -7.66 -7.48
C TRP A 332 3.81 -8.68 -8.51
N ASP A 333 2.79 -9.46 -8.14
CA ASP A 333 2.08 -10.38 -9.02
C ASP A 333 0.77 -9.72 -9.51
N PRO A 334 0.69 -9.34 -10.79
CA PRO A 334 -0.50 -8.67 -11.34
C PRO A 334 -1.68 -9.62 -11.54
N GLU A 335 -1.47 -10.93 -11.70
CA GLU A 335 -2.55 -11.90 -11.90
C GLU A 335 -3.28 -12.18 -10.59
N GLU A 336 -2.51 -12.29 -9.51
CA GLU A 336 -3.01 -12.59 -8.17
C GLU A 336 -3.30 -11.33 -7.32
N GLU A 337 -3.06 -10.14 -7.88
CA GLU A 337 -3.09 -8.84 -7.20
C GLU A 337 -2.41 -8.85 -5.82
N ALA A 338 -1.22 -9.46 -5.74
CA ALA A 338 -0.52 -9.71 -4.48
C ALA A 338 0.97 -9.36 -4.54
N TYR A 339 1.53 -8.97 -3.39
CA TYR A 339 2.98 -8.89 -3.22
C TYR A 339 3.52 -10.22 -2.71
N THR A 340 4.62 -10.71 -3.30
CA THR A 340 5.24 -11.99 -2.94
C THR A 340 6.72 -11.79 -2.64
N CYS A 341 7.19 -12.26 -1.49
CA CYS A 341 8.59 -12.30 -1.13
C CYS A 341 9.35 -13.28 -2.03
N CYS A 342 10.51 -12.88 -2.54
CA CYS A 342 11.45 -13.75 -3.23
C CYS A 342 12.30 -14.59 -2.28
N PHE A 343 12.04 -14.50 -0.98
CA PHE A 343 12.74 -15.19 0.09
C PHE A 343 11.71 -15.80 1.04
N ARG A 344 12.11 -16.82 1.80
CA ARG A 344 11.22 -17.43 2.78
C ARG A 344 11.11 -16.53 4.00
N ILE A 345 9.90 -16.28 4.49
CA ILE A 345 9.68 -15.49 5.70
C ILE A 345 8.76 -16.23 6.66
N LEU A 346 9.15 -16.27 7.94
CA LEU A 346 8.51 -17.06 9.00
C LEU A 346 8.42 -16.21 10.25
N ARG A 347 7.49 -16.55 11.15
CA ARG A 347 7.54 -16.01 12.52
C ARG A 347 8.52 -16.79 13.37
N SER A 348 9.16 -16.14 14.33
CA SER A 348 10.02 -16.83 15.29
C SER A 348 9.24 -17.92 16.03
N GLY A 349 9.80 -19.13 16.06
CA GLY A 349 9.14 -20.32 16.60
C GLY A 349 8.28 -21.09 15.59
N GLU A 350 8.05 -20.57 14.38
CA GLU A 350 7.45 -21.37 13.31
C GLU A 350 8.50 -22.25 12.63
N ALA A 351 8.24 -23.55 12.62
CA ALA A 351 9.08 -24.51 11.92
C ALA A 351 8.93 -24.40 10.39
N ALA A 352 10.02 -24.16 9.68
CA ALA A 352 10.09 -24.32 8.22
C ALA A 352 10.34 -25.78 7.86
N LEU A 353 9.67 -26.26 6.80
CA LEU A 353 10.02 -27.55 6.19
C LEU A 353 11.31 -27.38 5.35
N PRO A 354 12.18 -28.40 5.28
CA PRO A 354 13.42 -28.32 4.53
C PRO A 354 13.14 -28.18 3.03
N GLN A 355 14.05 -27.54 2.28
CA GLN A 355 13.90 -27.41 0.83
C GLN A 355 14.89 -28.35 0.10
N PRO A 356 14.42 -29.14 -0.86
CA PRO A 356 15.31 -29.93 -1.70
C PRO A 356 16.10 -29.02 -2.64
N ALA A 357 17.38 -29.36 -2.87
CA ALA A 357 18.30 -28.52 -3.63
C ALA A 357 17.91 -28.34 -5.11
N ASP A 358 17.12 -29.27 -5.65
CA ASP A 358 16.58 -29.23 -7.01
C ASP A 358 15.25 -28.47 -7.13
N GLY A 359 14.70 -27.99 -6.00
CA GLY A 359 13.41 -27.31 -5.97
C GLY A 359 12.22 -28.18 -6.39
N SER A 360 12.33 -29.51 -6.33
CA SER A 360 11.30 -30.45 -6.79
C SER A 360 10.61 -31.19 -5.64
N TRP A 361 9.28 -31.32 -5.73
CA TRP A 361 8.49 -32.17 -4.83
C TRP A 361 8.92 -33.65 -4.87
N MET A 362 9.52 -34.12 -5.98
CA MET A 362 10.00 -35.52 -6.10
C MET A 362 11.22 -35.83 -5.22
N SER A 363 11.89 -34.79 -4.73
CA SER A 363 13.04 -34.88 -3.82
C SER A 363 12.65 -34.61 -2.37
N PHE A 364 11.35 -34.52 -2.09
CA PHE A 364 10.76 -34.29 -0.79
C PHE A 364 10.07 -35.55 -0.28
N GLU A 365 10.23 -35.85 1.01
CA GLU A 365 9.59 -36.99 1.67
C GLU A 365 8.98 -36.54 3.00
N LEU A 366 7.75 -36.99 3.29
CA LEU A 366 7.12 -36.82 4.59
C LEU A 366 6.78 -38.19 5.20
N VAL A 367 7.12 -38.34 6.48
CA VAL A 367 6.93 -39.59 7.23
C VAL A 367 6.24 -39.30 8.56
N GLU A 368 5.14 -39.99 8.84
CA GLU A 368 4.59 -40.04 10.20
C GLU A 368 5.41 -41.04 11.04
N ARG A 369 6.09 -40.54 12.08
CA ARG A 369 6.88 -41.36 13.01
C ARG A 369 5.99 -42.07 14.02
N ARG A 370 6.50 -43.14 14.63
CA ARG A 370 5.76 -43.93 15.66
C ARG A 370 5.29 -43.08 16.84
N ASP A 371 6.08 -42.11 17.25
CA ASP A 371 5.79 -41.20 18.36
C ASP A 371 4.75 -40.12 18.02
N GLY A 372 4.28 -40.06 16.76
CA GLY A 372 3.28 -39.10 16.29
C GLY A 372 3.86 -37.80 15.75
N ARG A 373 5.19 -37.67 15.66
CA ARG A 373 5.86 -36.56 14.97
C ARG A 373 5.84 -36.77 13.46
N ILE A 374 6.06 -35.68 12.73
CA ILE A 374 6.26 -35.67 11.28
C ILE A 374 7.75 -35.47 11.01
N ALA A 375 8.36 -36.39 10.26
CA ALA A 375 9.70 -36.21 9.74
C ALA A 375 9.61 -35.76 8.28
N ALA A 376 10.27 -34.65 7.94
CA ALA A 376 10.43 -34.17 6.59
C ALA A 376 11.86 -34.38 6.12
N GLY A 377 12.02 -35.06 4.99
CA GLY A 377 13.29 -35.41 4.38
C GLY A 377 13.46 -34.73 3.03
N VAL A 378 14.68 -34.26 2.74
CA VAL A 378 15.05 -33.77 1.41
C VAL A 378 16.30 -34.45 0.90
N LYS A 379 16.31 -34.81 -0.40
CA LYS A 379 17.50 -35.32 -1.07
C LYS A 379 18.51 -34.19 -1.25
N ALA A 380 19.70 -34.33 -0.68
CA ALA A 380 20.79 -33.37 -0.81
C ALA A 380 22.05 -34.04 -1.39
N ASN A 381 22.72 -33.35 -2.30
CA ASN A 381 24.03 -33.78 -2.80
C ASN A 381 25.09 -33.33 -1.79
N SER A 382 25.86 -34.28 -1.29
CA SER A 382 26.96 -34.02 -0.36
C SER A 382 28.27 -34.52 -0.94
N VAL A 383 29.31 -33.67 -0.85
CA VAL A 383 30.65 -33.98 -1.35
C VAL A 383 31.50 -34.40 -0.17
N ARG A 384 31.84 -35.69 -0.06
CA ARG A 384 32.86 -36.14 0.90
C ARG A 384 34.21 -36.16 0.18
N ARG A 385 35.15 -35.42 0.76
CA ARG A 385 36.56 -35.49 0.37
C ARG A 385 37.24 -36.53 1.24
N ALA A 386 37.68 -37.63 0.62
CA ALA A 386 38.48 -38.63 1.26
C ALA A 386 39.94 -38.43 0.83
N ARG A 387 40.85 -38.41 1.81
CA ARG A 387 42.29 -38.34 1.53
C ARG A 387 42.84 -39.76 1.47
N ASP A 388 43.38 -40.13 0.32
CA ASP A 388 44.09 -41.41 0.17
C ASP A 388 45.36 -41.36 1.04
N ALA A 389 45.41 -42.25 2.03
CA ALA A 389 46.50 -42.31 3.01
C ALA A 389 47.85 -42.75 2.41
N ARG A 390 47.87 -43.34 1.20
CA ARG A 390 49.09 -43.80 0.52
C ARG A 390 49.64 -42.79 -0.48
N THR A 391 48.76 -42.10 -1.21
CA THR A 391 49.17 -41.17 -2.28
C THR A 391 49.10 -39.71 -1.84
N GLY A 392 48.41 -39.41 -0.73
CA GLY A 392 48.20 -38.05 -0.23
C GLY A 392 47.23 -37.22 -1.07
N GLN A 393 46.72 -37.77 -2.17
CA GLN A 393 45.71 -37.16 -3.03
C GLN A 393 44.35 -37.14 -2.33
N THR A 394 43.59 -36.07 -2.58
CA THR A 394 42.26 -35.88 -2.02
C THR A 394 41.26 -36.06 -3.16
N ASP A 395 40.52 -37.16 -3.13
CA ASP A 395 39.43 -37.40 -4.07
C ASP A 395 38.10 -36.96 -3.44
N ALA A 396 37.28 -36.30 -4.26
CA ALA A 396 35.95 -35.83 -3.88
C ALA A 396 34.91 -36.75 -4.52
N GLY A 397 34.17 -37.49 -3.70
CA GLY A 397 33.01 -38.27 -4.13
C GLY A 397 31.71 -37.54 -3.79
N GLU A 398 30.84 -37.35 -4.78
CA GLU A 398 29.47 -36.89 -4.58
C GLU A 398 28.58 -38.08 -4.19
N TYR A 399 27.85 -37.98 -3.08
CA TYR A 399 26.82 -38.94 -2.70
C TYR A 399 25.53 -38.23 -2.28
N GLN A 400 24.40 -38.83 -2.59
CA GLN A 400 23.08 -38.35 -2.19
C GLN A 400 22.75 -38.83 -0.77
N GLU A 401 22.41 -37.91 0.11
CA GLU A 401 21.98 -38.17 1.48
C GLU A 401 20.60 -37.53 1.71
N MET A 402 19.76 -38.17 2.52
CA MET A 402 18.48 -37.59 2.95
C MET A 402 18.68 -36.78 4.23
N LEU A 403 18.46 -35.48 4.16
CA LEU A 403 18.48 -34.59 5.32
C LEU A 403 17.11 -34.56 5.98
N TRP A 404 17.02 -35.15 7.18
CA TRP A 404 15.79 -35.28 7.95
C TRP A 404 15.65 -34.18 9.00
N HIS A 405 14.43 -33.64 9.12
CA HIS A 405 14.01 -32.76 10.21
C HIS A 405 12.71 -33.28 10.80
N GLU A 406 12.61 -33.27 12.13
CA GLU A 406 11.43 -33.77 12.83
C GLU A 406 10.64 -32.63 13.47
N TYR A 407 9.31 -32.74 13.40
CA TYR A 407 8.38 -31.70 13.82
C TYR A 407 7.21 -32.30 14.59
N SER A 408 6.71 -31.59 15.61
CA SER A 408 5.39 -31.90 16.14
C SER A 408 4.30 -31.28 15.25
N LEU A 409 3.11 -31.88 15.23
CA LEU A 409 1.97 -31.31 14.50
C LEU A 409 1.52 -29.96 15.07
N VAL A 410 1.81 -29.70 16.35
CA VAL A 410 1.54 -28.41 17.01
C VAL A 410 2.49 -27.34 16.46
N ASP A 411 3.80 -27.64 16.35
CA ASP A 411 4.80 -26.71 15.80
C ASP A 411 4.54 -26.38 14.32
N LEU A 412 3.96 -27.34 13.59
CA LEU A 412 3.51 -27.15 12.21
C LEU A 412 2.20 -26.35 12.10
N GLY A 413 1.52 -26.07 13.23
CA GLY A 413 0.21 -25.41 13.23
C GLY A 413 -0.89 -26.27 12.60
N LEU A 414 -0.72 -27.59 12.58
CA LEU A 414 -1.69 -28.57 12.09
C LEU A 414 -2.49 -29.23 13.22
N ALA A 415 -2.18 -28.87 14.47
CA ALA A 415 -2.88 -29.29 15.66
C ALA A 415 -2.97 -28.12 16.65
N ARG A 416 -4.04 -28.09 17.46
CA ARG A 416 -4.15 -27.13 18.57
C ARG A 416 -3.31 -27.55 19.78
N ASP A 417 -3.28 -28.85 20.02
CA ASP A 417 -2.54 -29.53 21.06
C ASP A 417 -2.29 -30.98 20.61
N VAL A 418 -1.60 -31.79 21.43
CA VAL A 418 -1.19 -33.16 21.08
C VAL A 418 -2.37 -34.08 20.72
N ASP A 419 -3.56 -33.82 21.25
CA ASP A 419 -4.75 -34.68 21.09
C ASP A 419 -5.78 -34.13 20.10
N ARG A 420 -5.64 -32.86 19.66
CA ARG A 420 -6.63 -32.17 18.82
C ARG A 420 -6.01 -31.65 17.53
N LEU A 421 -6.09 -32.48 16.49
CA LEU A 421 -5.73 -32.10 15.13
C LEU A 421 -6.73 -31.12 14.52
N LEU A 422 -6.22 -30.19 13.71
CA LEU A 422 -7.03 -29.38 12.81
C LEU A 422 -7.46 -30.21 11.60
N PRO A 423 -8.50 -29.80 10.84
CA PRO A 423 -8.95 -30.54 9.65
C PRO A 423 -7.82 -30.87 8.66
N GLU A 424 -6.93 -29.91 8.43
CA GLU A 424 -5.77 -30.04 7.54
C GLU A 424 -4.74 -31.04 8.11
N GLY A 425 -4.55 -31.05 9.43
CA GLY A 425 -3.69 -32.03 10.12
C GLY A 425 -4.25 -33.45 10.06
N CYS A 426 -5.56 -33.62 10.20
CA CYS A 426 -6.22 -34.91 10.00
C CYS A 426 -5.98 -35.45 8.58
N VAL A 427 -6.15 -34.58 7.58
CA VAL A 427 -5.93 -34.93 6.17
C VAL A 427 -4.47 -35.32 5.93
N LEU A 428 -3.50 -34.58 6.50
CA LEU A 428 -2.08 -34.92 6.35
C LEU A 428 -1.78 -36.32 6.90
N ILE A 429 -2.28 -36.64 8.10
CA ILE A 429 -2.07 -37.97 8.68
C ILE A 429 -2.73 -39.06 7.85
N GLU A 430 -3.95 -38.83 7.37
CA GLU A 430 -4.64 -39.77 6.48
C GLU A 430 -3.88 -39.99 5.17
N LEU A 431 -3.30 -38.91 4.59
CA LEU A 431 -2.48 -38.95 3.39
C LEU A 431 -1.22 -39.82 3.61
N LEU A 432 -0.50 -39.57 4.71
CA LEU A 432 0.72 -40.29 5.05
C LEU A 432 0.45 -41.79 5.28
N ARG A 433 -0.63 -42.12 5.99
CA ARG A 433 -1.07 -43.50 6.23
C ARG A 433 -1.64 -44.19 5.01
N SER A 434 -1.92 -43.45 3.95
CA SER A 434 -2.43 -43.95 2.67
C SER A 434 -1.40 -43.82 1.55
N SER A 435 -0.12 -43.66 1.92
CA SER A 435 1.01 -43.59 0.99
C SER A 435 0.79 -42.56 -0.12
N GLY A 436 0.28 -41.38 0.25
CA GLY A 436 0.11 -40.26 -0.66
C GLY A 436 -1.17 -40.29 -1.49
N ARG A 437 -2.13 -41.18 -1.18
CA ARG A 437 -3.42 -41.27 -1.90
C ARG A 437 -4.61 -41.06 -0.98
N LEU A 438 -5.51 -40.14 -1.32
CA LEU A 438 -6.71 -39.83 -0.53
C LEU A 438 -7.97 -39.89 -1.41
N ALA A 439 -8.95 -40.71 -1.01
CA ALA A 439 -10.26 -40.76 -1.65
C ALA A 439 -11.19 -39.72 -1.03
N ARG A 440 -11.15 -38.49 -1.56
CA ARG A 440 -11.94 -37.33 -1.12
C ARG A 440 -12.41 -36.54 -2.33
N ALA A 441 -13.47 -35.75 -2.17
CA ALA A 441 -13.98 -34.90 -3.25
C ALA A 441 -12.95 -33.84 -3.69
N GLY A 442 -13.01 -33.41 -4.96
CA GLY A 442 -12.10 -32.42 -5.52
C GLY A 442 -12.27 -31.01 -4.93
N ASP A 443 -13.37 -30.75 -4.24
CA ASP A 443 -13.69 -29.50 -3.55
C ASP A 443 -13.54 -29.61 -2.01
N ASP A 444 -12.92 -30.69 -1.51
CA ASP A 444 -12.67 -30.85 -0.07
C ASP A 444 -11.76 -29.72 0.46
N LEU A 445 -12.37 -28.81 1.21
CA LEU A 445 -11.71 -27.62 1.76
C LEU A 445 -10.51 -27.95 2.64
N ALA A 446 -10.51 -29.08 3.35
CA ALA A 446 -9.40 -29.44 4.22
C ALA A 446 -8.17 -29.91 3.41
N VAL A 447 -8.41 -30.60 2.28
CA VAL A 447 -7.35 -30.96 1.33
C VAL A 447 -6.80 -29.72 0.63
N LEU A 448 -7.67 -28.82 0.18
CA LEU A 448 -7.25 -27.57 -0.49
C LEU A 448 -6.42 -26.68 0.43
N LYS A 449 -6.81 -26.57 1.71
CA LYS A 449 -6.03 -25.82 2.71
C LYS A 449 -4.72 -26.50 3.06
N LEU A 450 -4.68 -27.82 3.14
CA LEU A 450 -3.41 -28.55 3.31
C LEU A 450 -2.48 -28.31 2.12
N ASN A 451 -3.01 -28.33 0.90
CA ASN A 451 -2.26 -28.05 -0.33
C ASN A 451 -1.68 -26.62 -0.33
N GLN A 452 -2.46 -25.63 0.13
CA GLN A 452 -1.98 -24.26 0.34
C GLN A 452 -0.92 -24.19 1.45
N TRP A 453 -1.13 -24.88 2.57
CA TRP A 453 -0.21 -24.90 3.70
C TRP A 453 1.16 -25.50 3.31
N LEU A 454 1.17 -26.63 2.58
CA LEU A 454 2.40 -27.26 2.10
C LEU A 454 3.18 -26.34 1.16
N ARG A 455 2.51 -25.68 0.20
CA ARG A 455 3.14 -24.68 -0.69
C ARG A 455 3.75 -23.53 0.09
N GLY A 456 3.01 -22.98 1.05
CA GLY A 456 3.50 -21.87 1.88
C GLY A 456 4.69 -22.26 2.77
N ARG A 457 4.73 -23.52 3.27
CA ARG A 457 5.77 -23.99 4.18
C ARG A 457 7.07 -24.43 3.50
N THR A 458 6.99 -24.97 2.27
CA THR A 458 8.18 -25.40 1.52
C THR A 458 8.70 -24.33 0.57
N GLY A 459 7.80 -23.53 -0.02
CA GLY A 459 8.13 -22.58 -1.09
C GLY A 459 8.44 -23.24 -2.44
N LEU A 460 8.06 -24.52 -2.61
CA LEU A 460 8.27 -25.25 -3.85
C LEU A 460 7.22 -24.89 -4.90
N ASN A 461 7.65 -24.82 -6.16
CA ASN A 461 6.77 -24.56 -7.29
C ASN A 461 5.90 -25.80 -7.59
N GLY A 462 4.68 -25.56 -8.08
CA GLY A 462 3.71 -26.60 -8.42
C GLY A 462 2.90 -27.10 -7.21
N ASP A 463 1.86 -27.89 -7.49
CA ASP A 463 0.94 -28.36 -6.47
C ASP A 463 1.44 -29.67 -5.79
N PRO A 464 1.60 -29.68 -4.45
CA PRO A 464 1.99 -30.88 -3.71
C PRO A 464 0.93 -31.99 -3.78
N LEU A 465 -0.34 -31.63 -3.99
CA LEU A 465 -1.46 -32.55 -4.11
C LEU A 465 -2.23 -32.25 -5.39
N GLN A 466 -2.45 -33.29 -6.20
CA GLN A 466 -3.20 -33.21 -7.47
C GLN A 466 -4.45 -34.07 -7.41
N PHE A 467 -5.59 -33.53 -7.84
CA PHE A 467 -6.83 -34.28 -7.92
C PHE A 467 -6.96 -34.99 -9.27
N SER A 468 -7.21 -36.30 -9.23
CA SER A 468 -7.50 -37.11 -10.40
C SER A 468 -9.01 -37.31 -10.53
N GLU A 469 -9.65 -36.66 -11.49
CA GLU A 469 -11.09 -36.82 -11.77
C GLU A 469 -11.44 -38.26 -12.15
N ALA A 470 -10.54 -38.95 -12.87
CA ALA A 470 -10.75 -40.32 -13.34
C ALA A 470 -10.88 -41.33 -12.19
N THR A 471 -10.21 -41.08 -11.06
CA THR A 471 -10.18 -41.98 -9.90
C THR A 471 -10.91 -41.40 -8.68
N GLY A 472 -11.28 -40.12 -8.71
CA GLY A 472 -11.88 -39.42 -7.57
C GLY A 472 -10.93 -39.35 -6.37
N THR A 473 -9.63 -39.25 -6.62
CA THR A 473 -8.59 -39.31 -5.58
C THR A 473 -7.59 -38.17 -5.71
N TRP A 474 -7.17 -37.63 -4.57
CA TRP A 474 -6.00 -36.77 -4.45
C TRP A 474 -4.72 -37.61 -4.36
N ILE A 475 -3.67 -37.19 -5.07
CA ILE A 475 -2.37 -37.85 -5.14
C ILE A 475 -1.27 -36.86 -4.77
N ALA A 476 -0.38 -37.24 -3.86
CA ALA A 476 0.82 -36.49 -3.51
C ALA A 476 1.89 -36.58 -4.60
N THR A 477 2.55 -35.45 -4.88
CA THR A 477 3.68 -35.36 -5.82
C THR A 477 5.04 -35.57 -5.14
N PHE A 478 5.02 -35.94 -3.86
CA PHE A 478 6.17 -36.21 -2.99
C PHE A 478 5.96 -37.54 -2.24
N ASP A 479 7.05 -38.12 -1.73
CA ASP A 479 7.00 -39.42 -1.07
C ASP A 479 6.32 -39.33 0.30
N CYS A 480 5.36 -40.22 0.55
CA CYS A 480 4.55 -40.24 1.77
C CYS A 480 4.62 -41.62 2.42
N SER A 481 4.94 -41.67 3.72
CA SER A 481 4.86 -42.92 4.48
C SER A 481 4.45 -42.71 5.93
N SER A 482 4.08 -43.81 6.61
CA SER A 482 3.80 -43.83 8.03
C SER A 482 4.42 -45.06 8.67
N GLU A 483 5.13 -44.84 9.78
CA GLU A 483 5.70 -45.90 10.61
C GLU A 483 4.69 -46.47 11.60
N ARG A 484 3.54 -45.81 11.76
CA ARG A 484 2.42 -46.35 12.52
C ARG A 484 1.71 -47.37 11.63
N ARG A 485 1.82 -48.64 11.99
CA ARG A 485 1.04 -49.71 11.34
C ARG A 485 -0.44 -49.38 11.48
N ARG A 486 -1.18 -49.56 10.37
CA ARG A 486 -2.65 -49.55 10.36
C ARG A 486 -3.20 -50.63 11.28
#